data_AF-A0A6J8AFT1-F1
#
_entry.id   AF-A0A6J8AFT1-F1
#
_cell.length_a   1.000
_cell.length_b   1.000
_cell.length_c   1.000
_cell.angle_alpha   90.00
_cell.angle_beta   90.00
_cell.angle_gamma   90.00
#
_symmetry.space_group_name_H-M   'P 1'
#
loop_
_entity.id
_entity.type
_entity.pdbx_description
1 polymer ?
#
loop_
_entity_poly.entity_id
_entity_poly.type
_entity_poly.pdbx_seq_one_letter_code
_entity_poly.pdbx_strand_id
1 'polypeptide(L)'
;MPRCEITHEASKITGLTFSHSTNKMYLNGTIVQTCAIEQALLDFIDFLKLQNKPVLVGHNITNFDMMVLENRVREFNLVATFSTHVKGFIDTLKLSKRVFSKDKAGNYKQQTLVKEVLGTEYHAHNAKEDVLSLKELFYQKLRENCTDDDLHNVNFIILDYL
;
A
#
# COMPACT_ATOMS: atom_id res chain seq x y z
N MET A 1 3.21 5.76 15.23
CA MET A 1 4.34 4.92 15.70
C MET A 1 3.86 3.49 15.86
N PRO A 2 4.69 2.47 15.57
CA PRO A 2 4.31 1.07 15.72
C PRO A 2 4.03 0.76 17.20
N ARG A 3 3.01 -0.05 17.45
CA ARG A 3 2.65 -0.49 18.82
C ARG A 3 3.33 -1.79 19.23
N CYS A 4 3.85 -2.53 18.27
CA CYS A 4 4.61 -3.74 18.45
C CYS A 4 6.03 -3.54 17.92
N GLU A 5 6.93 -4.42 18.35
CA GLU A 5 8.29 -4.43 17.81
C GLU A 5 8.27 -4.66 16.29
N ILE A 6 9.17 -3.98 15.60
CA ILE A 6 9.45 -4.28 14.19
C ILE A 6 10.30 -5.53 14.18
N THR A 7 9.86 -6.58 13.48
CA THR A 7 10.61 -7.84 13.40
C THR A 7 11.99 -7.62 12.79
N HIS A 8 12.94 -8.50 13.12
CA HIS A 8 14.29 -8.45 12.56
C HIS A 8 14.28 -8.43 11.03
N GLU A 9 13.46 -9.29 10.40
CA GLU A 9 13.36 -9.36 8.95
C GLU A 9 12.74 -8.10 8.33
N ALA A 10 11.69 -7.52 8.93
CA ALA A 10 11.13 -6.27 8.44
C ALA A 10 12.15 -5.12 8.56
N SER A 11 12.91 -5.09 9.65
CA SER A 11 13.97 -4.09 9.87
C SER A 11 15.10 -4.24 8.85
N LYS A 12 15.53 -5.48 8.55
CA LYS A 12 16.57 -5.78 7.56
C LYS A 12 16.17 -5.36 6.15
N ILE A 13 14.90 -5.52 5.80
CA ILE A 13 14.38 -5.20 4.46
C ILE A 13 14.17 -3.69 4.30
N THR A 14 13.58 -3.02 5.29
CA THR A 14 13.15 -1.61 5.18
C THR A 14 14.17 -0.62 5.74
N GLY A 15 15.13 -1.08 6.54
CA GLY A 15 16.02 -0.23 7.33
C GLY A 15 15.34 0.46 8.52
N LEU A 16 14.05 0.17 8.77
CA LEU A 16 13.29 0.79 9.84
C LEU A 16 13.47 0.07 11.17
N THR A 17 13.79 0.81 12.22
CA THR A 17 13.80 0.31 13.61
C THR A 17 13.06 1.26 14.53
N PHE A 18 12.58 0.76 15.66
CA PHE A 18 11.89 1.55 16.67
C PHE A 18 12.47 1.30 18.06
N SER A 19 12.82 2.38 18.76
CA SER A 19 13.31 2.33 20.14
C SER A 19 12.17 2.67 21.09
N HIS A 20 11.66 1.67 21.81
CA HIS A 20 10.61 1.86 22.82
C HIS A 20 11.09 2.70 24.02
N SER A 21 12.38 2.65 24.37
CA SER A 21 12.94 3.44 25.49
C SER A 21 13.02 4.94 25.19
N THR A 22 13.26 5.31 23.94
CA THR A 22 13.36 6.72 23.52
C THR A 22 12.13 7.20 22.76
N ASN A 23 11.20 6.30 22.44
CA ASN A 23 10.01 6.55 21.62
C ASN A 23 10.35 7.18 20.26
N LYS A 24 11.42 6.68 19.61
CA LYS A 24 11.93 7.20 18.34
C LYS A 24 12.00 6.10 17.29
N MET A 25 11.66 6.47 16.05
CA MET A 25 11.83 5.64 14.87
C MET A 25 13.10 6.06 14.13
N TYR A 26 13.77 5.08 13.53
CA TYR A 26 15.02 5.28 12.82
C TYR A 26 14.90 4.66 11.42
N LEU A 27 15.50 5.30 10.43
CA LEU A 27 15.78 4.76 9.11
C LEU A 27 17.29 4.64 8.95
N ASN A 28 17.81 3.42 8.85
CA ASN A 28 19.25 3.15 8.75
C ASN A 28 20.07 3.86 9.85
N GLY A 29 19.57 3.82 11.09
CA GLY A 29 20.19 4.46 12.24
C GLY A 29 19.97 5.98 12.36
N THR A 30 19.31 6.62 11.39
CA THR A 30 18.98 8.06 11.44
C THR A 30 17.58 8.27 11.98
N ILE A 31 17.39 9.16 12.96
CA ILE A 31 16.06 9.48 13.52
C ILE A 31 15.16 10.06 12.42
N VAL A 32 13.93 9.56 12.32
CA VAL A 32 12.90 10.09 11.42
C VAL A 32 11.71 10.64 12.20
N GLN A 33 11.05 11.65 11.64
CA GLN A 33 9.81 12.17 12.20
C GLN A 33 8.70 11.13 12.05
N THR A 34 7.86 11.05 13.07
CA THR A 34 6.69 10.17 13.10
C THR A 34 5.53 10.87 13.79
N CYS A 35 4.32 10.37 13.55
CA CYS A 35 3.11 10.79 14.25
C CYS A 35 2.34 9.57 14.80
N ALA A 36 1.25 9.83 15.51
CA ALA A 36 0.30 8.79 15.92
C ALA A 36 -0.35 8.14 14.70
N ILE A 37 -0.69 6.85 14.79
CA ILE A 37 -1.31 6.12 13.67
C ILE A 37 -2.65 6.77 13.29
N GLU A 38 -3.43 7.18 14.28
CA GLU A 38 -4.70 7.91 14.08
C GLU A 38 -4.50 9.18 13.27
N GLN A 39 -3.54 10.03 13.66
CA GLN A 39 -3.23 11.26 12.92
C GLN A 39 -2.81 10.96 11.48
N ALA A 40 -1.93 9.97 11.26
CA ALA A 40 -1.52 9.57 9.92
C ALA A 40 -2.71 9.11 9.06
N LEU A 41 -3.68 8.40 9.64
CA LEU A 41 -4.90 7.99 8.94
C LEU A 41 -5.82 9.17 8.62
N LEU A 42 -5.98 10.11 9.53
CA LEU A 42 -6.76 11.33 9.31
C LEU A 42 -6.15 12.16 8.17
N ASP A 43 -4.83 12.39 8.22
CA ASP A 43 -4.09 13.09 7.18
C ASP A 43 -4.22 12.40 5.82
N PHE A 44 -4.17 11.06 5.81
CA PHE A 44 -4.36 10.27 4.59
C PHE A 44 -5.79 10.40 4.04
N ILE A 45 -6.81 10.32 4.89
CA ILE A 45 -8.21 10.51 4.48
C ILE A 45 -8.42 11.92 3.92
N ASP A 46 -7.85 12.95 4.54
CA ASP A 46 -7.94 14.32 4.05
C ASP A 46 -7.23 14.50 2.70
N PHE A 47 -6.09 13.83 2.50
CA PHE A 47 -5.45 13.75 1.19
C PHE A 47 -6.35 13.09 0.13
N LEU A 48 -7.08 12.02 0.49
CA LEU A 48 -8.00 11.34 -0.43
C LEU A 48 -9.20 12.21 -0.81
N LYS A 49 -9.70 13.05 0.12
CA LYS A 49 -10.78 14.02 -0.13
C LYS A 49 -10.43 15.08 -1.17
N LEU A 50 -9.14 15.30 -1.45
CA LEU A 50 -8.70 16.18 -2.54
C LEU A 50 -9.09 15.63 -3.92
N GLN A 51 -9.44 14.35 -4.01
CA GLN A 51 -9.86 13.67 -5.23
C GLN A 51 -11.32 13.23 -5.10
N ASN A 52 -12.06 13.23 -6.22
CA ASN A 52 -13.45 12.75 -6.23
C ASN A 52 -13.49 11.21 -6.20
N LYS A 53 -13.61 10.63 -4.99
CA LYS A 53 -13.71 9.18 -4.75
C LYS A 53 -12.63 8.37 -5.47
N PRO A 54 -11.34 8.55 -5.14
CA PRO A 54 -10.23 7.86 -5.81
C PRO A 54 -10.32 6.34 -5.69
N VAL A 55 -9.66 5.65 -6.64
CA VAL A 55 -9.35 4.21 -6.56
C VAL A 55 -7.92 4.06 -6.07
N LEU A 56 -7.72 3.24 -5.04
CA LEU A 56 -6.41 2.97 -4.48
C LEU A 56 -5.75 1.80 -5.22
N VAL A 57 -4.62 2.07 -5.87
CA VAL A 57 -3.91 1.07 -6.67
C VAL A 57 -2.67 0.62 -5.90
N GLY A 58 -2.51 -0.69 -5.69
CA GLY A 58 -1.35 -1.24 -5.02
C GLY A 58 -1.02 -2.65 -5.52
N HIS A 59 0.19 -3.11 -5.21
CA HIS A 59 0.66 -4.42 -5.63
C HIS A 59 0.44 -5.46 -4.54
N ASN A 60 -0.36 -6.50 -4.80
CA ASN A 60 -0.85 -7.45 -3.79
C ASN A 60 -1.70 -6.78 -2.69
N ILE A 61 -2.31 -5.63 -3.02
CA ILE A 61 -2.98 -4.76 -2.06
C ILE A 61 -4.14 -5.45 -1.34
N THR A 62 -4.87 -6.33 -2.03
CA THR A 62 -6.06 -6.99 -1.45
C THR A 62 -5.69 -8.06 -0.42
N ASN A 63 -4.45 -8.55 -0.46
CA ASN A 63 -3.93 -9.57 0.43
C ASN A 63 -2.97 -9.00 1.47
N PHE A 64 -2.74 -7.69 1.51
CA PHE A 64 -1.83 -7.09 2.49
C PHE A 64 -2.30 -5.72 2.97
N ASP A 65 -2.07 -4.65 2.21
CA ASP A 65 -2.28 -3.28 2.67
C ASP A 65 -3.75 -3.01 3.00
N MET A 66 -4.69 -3.58 2.24
CA MET A 66 -6.11 -3.43 2.50
C MET A 66 -6.49 -3.96 3.90
N MET A 67 -5.96 -5.11 4.31
CA MET A 67 -6.22 -5.66 5.65
C MET A 67 -5.60 -4.81 6.75
N VAL A 68 -4.37 -4.32 6.53
CA VAL A 68 -3.71 -3.43 7.50
C VAL A 68 -4.49 -2.13 7.66
N LEU A 69 -4.91 -1.54 6.54
CA LEU A 69 -5.68 -0.30 6.50
C LEU A 69 -7.05 -0.48 7.13
N GLU A 70 -7.78 -1.54 6.77
CA GLU A 70 -9.10 -1.85 7.34
C GLU A 70 -9.02 -1.99 8.86
N ASN A 71 -8.05 -2.75 9.38
CA ASN A 71 -7.89 -2.94 10.82
C ASN A 71 -7.67 -1.62 11.56
N ARG A 72 -6.89 -0.70 10.98
CA ARG A 72 -6.63 0.61 11.60
C ARG A 72 -7.81 1.56 11.44
N VAL A 73 -8.48 1.57 10.29
CA VAL A 73 -9.68 2.38 10.05
C VAL A 73 -10.82 1.96 10.98
N ARG A 74 -11.01 0.66 11.21
CA ARG A 74 -11.99 0.13 12.19
C ARG A 74 -11.67 0.55 13.60
N GLU A 75 -10.43 0.37 14.00
CA GLU A 75 -9.98 0.68 15.35
C GLU A 75 -10.23 2.13 15.77
N PHE A 76 -10.07 3.08 14.84
CA PHE A 76 -10.34 4.50 15.09
C PHE A 76 -11.75 4.95 14.69
N ASN A 77 -12.67 4.02 14.44
CA ASN A 77 -14.07 4.30 14.04
C ASN A 77 -14.19 5.17 12.77
N LEU A 78 -13.25 5.03 11.82
CA LEU A 78 -13.18 5.82 10.59
C LEU A 78 -13.81 5.11 9.37
N VAL A 79 -14.44 3.96 9.55
CA VAL A 79 -14.96 3.11 8.45
C VAL A 79 -15.91 3.86 7.53
N ALA A 80 -16.91 4.55 8.09
CA ALA A 80 -17.89 5.30 7.32
C ALA A 80 -17.22 6.44 6.53
N THR A 81 -16.34 7.20 7.18
CA THR A 81 -15.59 8.30 6.56
C THR A 81 -14.71 7.79 5.43
N PHE A 82 -13.92 6.74 5.66
CA PHE A 82 -13.03 6.18 4.64
C PHE A 82 -13.82 5.63 3.44
N SER A 83 -14.84 4.81 3.69
CA SER A 83 -15.60 4.12 2.63
C SER A 83 -16.43 5.08 1.78
N THR A 84 -16.83 6.23 2.32
CA THR A 84 -17.54 7.28 1.55
C THR A 84 -16.63 7.95 0.53
N HIS A 85 -15.33 8.07 0.85
CA HIS A 85 -14.36 8.84 0.06
C HIS A 85 -13.46 7.98 -0.84
N VAL A 86 -13.58 6.65 -0.83
CA VAL A 86 -12.77 5.76 -1.68
C VAL A 86 -13.70 4.92 -2.54
N LYS A 87 -13.45 4.87 -3.86
CA LYS A 87 -14.26 4.07 -4.78
C LYS A 87 -13.95 2.57 -4.65
N GLY A 88 -12.70 2.21 -4.38
CA GLY A 88 -12.27 0.83 -4.23
C GLY A 88 -10.76 0.69 -4.39
N PHE A 89 -10.33 -0.54 -4.59
CA PHE A 89 -8.93 -0.92 -4.74
C PHE A 89 -8.70 -1.66 -6.07
N ILE A 90 -7.52 -1.49 -6.66
CA ILE A 90 -7.06 -2.34 -7.78
C ILE A 90 -5.79 -3.04 -7.36
N ASP A 91 -5.78 -4.37 -7.52
CA ASP A 91 -4.63 -5.22 -7.22
C ASP A 91 -3.78 -5.47 -8.47
N THR A 92 -2.65 -4.77 -8.56
CA THR A 92 -1.78 -4.88 -9.73
C THR A 92 -1.06 -6.23 -9.82
N LEU A 93 -0.99 -7.03 -8.75
CA LEU A 93 -0.45 -8.38 -8.83
C LEU A 93 -1.37 -9.28 -9.64
N LYS A 94 -2.68 -9.21 -9.38
CA LYS A 94 -3.69 -9.98 -10.14
C LYS A 94 -3.72 -9.52 -11.59
N LEU A 95 -3.71 -8.20 -11.82
CA LEU A 95 -3.67 -7.62 -13.15
C LEU A 95 -2.41 -8.05 -13.91
N SER A 96 -1.23 -8.01 -13.29
CA SER A 96 0.03 -8.43 -13.91
C SER A 96 0.03 -9.90 -14.31
N LYS A 97 -0.55 -10.79 -13.49
CA LYS A 97 -0.69 -12.23 -13.82
C LYS A 97 -1.60 -12.48 -15.02
N ARG A 98 -2.55 -11.58 -15.28
CA ARG A 98 -3.43 -11.67 -16.46
C ARG A 98 -2.77 -11.11 -17.72
N VAL A 99 -2.00 -10.02 -17.58
CA VAL A 99 -1.43 -9.28 -18.72
C VAL A 99 -0.11 -9.86 -19.21
N PHE A 100 0.75 -10.36 -18.32
CA PHE A 100 2.07 -10.86 -18.69
C PHE A 100 2.15 -12.38 -18.56
N SER A 101 2.80 -13.01 -19.52
CA SER A 101 3.21 -14.42 -19.38
C SER A 101 4.31 -14.54 -18.34
N LYS A 102 4.45 -15.74 -17.75
CA LYS A 102 5.51 -16.03 -16.78
C LYS A 102 6.90 -15.83 -17.37
N ASP A 103 7.10 -16.15 -18.65
CA ASP A 103 8.39 -15.98 -19.33
C ASP A 103 8.77 -14.50 -19.47
N LYS A 104 7.78 -13.62 -19.72
CA LYS A 104 7.99 -12.17 -19.80
C LYS A 104 8.18 -11.53 -18.42
N ALA A 105 7.47 -12.02 -17.41
CA ALA A 105 7.52 -11.46 -16.06
C ALA A 105 8.70 -12.00 -15.23
N GLY A 106 9.17 -13.21 -15.52
CA GLY A 106 10.07 -14.00 -14.66
C GLY A 106 9.37 -14.46 -13.38
N ASN A 107 9.03 -13.50 -12.51
CA ASN A 107 8.10 -13.66 -11.40
C ASN A 107 7.28 -12.38 -11.21
N TYR A 108 6.23 -12.45 -10.40
CA TYR A 108 5.29 -11.34 -10.26
C TYR A 108 5.57 -10.43 -9.05
N LYS A 109 6.77 -10.43 -8.47
CA LYS A 109 7.14 -9.40 -7.49
C LYS A 109 7.28 -8.06 -8.22
N GLN A 110 6.85 -6.97 -7.58
CA GLN A 110 6.90 -5.63 -8.17
C GLN A 110 8.27 -5.27 -8.74
N GLN A 111 9.36 -5.49 -8.00
CA GLN A 111 10.72 -5.23 -8.47
C GLN A 111 11.05 -5.97 -9.76
N THR A 112 10.71 -7.26 -9.83
CA THR A 112 10.96 -8.06 -11.04
C THR A 112 10.10 -7.56 -12.19
N LEU A 113 8.83 -7.22 -11.96
CA LEU A 113 7.97 -6.66 -13.02
C LEU A 113 8.51 -5.32 -13.55
N VAL A 114 8.97 -4.43 -12.67
CA VAL A 114 9.56 -3.15 -13.08
C VAL A 114 10.83 -3.39 -13.91
N LYS A 115 11.69 -4.32 -13.48
CA LYS A 115 12.89 -4.72 -14.23
C LYS A 115 12.57 -5.32 -15.60
N GLU A 116 11.80 -6.40 -15.63
CA GLU A 116 11.59 -7.18 -16.85
C GLU A 116 10.62 -6.51 -17.84
N VAL A 117 9.64 -5.74 -17.34
CA VAL A 117 8.60 -5.13 -18.19
C VAL A 117 8.89 -3.67 -18.54
N LEU A 118 9.48 -2.89 -17.63
CA LEU A 118 9.87 -1.49 -17.90
C LEU A 118 11.35 -1.34 -18.28
N GLY A 119 12.19 -2.35 -18.04
CA GLY A 119 13.62 -2.25 -18.30
C GLY A 119 14.37 -1.34 -17.31
N THR A 120 13.81 -1.11 -16.11
CA THR A 120 14.39 -0.21 -15.10
C THR A 120 14.45 -0.88 -13.74
N GLU A 121 15.37 -0.45 -12.88
CA GLU A 121 15.49 -0.91 -11.50
C GLU A 121 15.31 0.26 -10.53
N TYR A 122 14.92 -0.02 -9.29
CA TYR A 122 14.74 0.99 -8.26
C TYR A 122 15.06 0.43 -6.87
N HIS A 123 15.27 1.33 -5.92
CA HIS A 123 15.48 1.00 -4.51
C HIS A 123 14.14 0.63 -3.85
N ALA A 124 13.74 -0.63 -3.97
CA ALA A 124 12.53 -1.09 -3.28
C ALA A 124 12.71 -1.16 -1.77
N HIS A 125 11.58 -1.37 -1.09
CA HIS A 125 11.46 -1.34 0.37
C HIS A 125 11.53 0.07 0.96
N ASN A 126 11.46 1.08 0.09
CA ASN A 126 11.07 2.43 0.41
C ASN A 126 9.67 2.67 -0.16
N ALA A 127 8.69 2.94 0.71
CA ALA A 127 7.29 3.06 0.30
C ALA A 127 7.05 4.12 -0.79
N LYS A 128 7.82 5.22 -0.82
CA LYS A 128 7.69 6.25 -1.85
C LYS A 128 8.20 5.76 -3.20
N GLU A 129 9.40 5.16 -3.23
CA GLU A 129 9.97 4.60 -4.46
C GLU A 129 9.11 3.43 -4.98
N ASP A 130 8.61 2.57 -4.09
CA ASP A 130 7.67 1.50 -4.43
C ASP A 130 6.41 2.05 -5.12
N VAL A 131 5.82 3.14 -4.61
CA VAL A 131 4.63 3.77 -5.21
C VAL A 131 4.96 4.45 -6.55
N LEU A 132 6.10 5.12 -6.68
CA LEU A 132 6.51 5.79 -7.91
C LEU A 132 6.77 4.78 -9.04
N SER A 133 7.50 3.71 -8.76
CA SER A 133 7.76 2.65 -9.73
C SER A 133 6.48 1.88 -10.07
N LEU A 134 5.59 1.65 -9.09
CA LEU A 134 4.30 1.02 -9.36
C LEU A 134 3.41 1.89 -10.24
N LYS A 135 3.39 3.21 -10.02
CA LYS A 135 2.67 4.16 -10.86
C LYS A 135 3.13 4.03 -12.31
N GLU A 136 4.44 4.01 -12.54
CA GLU A 136 4.98 3.88 -13.90
C GLU A 136 4.56 2.56 -14.56
N LEU A 137 4.70 1.45 -13.84
CA LEU A 137 4.27 0.13 -14.32
C LEU A 137 2.78 0.11 -14.65
N PHE A 138 1.95 0.67 -13.78
CA PHE A 138 0.52 0.72 -13.96
C PHE A 138 0.15 1.52 -15.21
N TYR A 139 0.60 2.77 -15.30
CA TYR A 139 0.21 3.67 -16.39
C TYR A 139 0.78 3.24 -17.75
N GLN A 140 2.00 2.74 -17.81
CA GLN A 140 2.60 2.35 -19.08
C GLN A 140 2.15 0.97 -19.59
N LYS A 141 1.85 0.02 -18.69
CA LYS A 141 1.75 -1.40 -19.08
C LYS A 141 0.48 -2.11 -18.64
N LEU A 142 -0.21 -1.63 -17.60
CA LEU A 142 -1.35 -2.35 -17.01
C LEU A 142 -2.69 -1.63 -17.22
N ARG A 143 -2.71 -0.30 -17.24
CA ARG A 143 -3.94 0.51 -17.20
C ARG A 143 -4.92 0.17 -18.33
N GLU A 144 -4.43 -0.05 -19.54
CA GLU A 144 -5.26 -0.39 -20.70
C GLU A 144 -5.94 -1.77 -20.59
N ASN A 145 -5.43 -2.64 -19.71
CA ASN A 145 -5.97 -3.97 -19.45
C ASN A 145 -6.84 -4.03 -18.19
N CYS A 146 -6.99 -2.90 -17.50
CA CYS A 146 -7.79 -2.80 -16.30
C CYS A 146 -9.26 -2.62 -16.67
N THR A 147 -10.13 -3.46 -16.11
CA THR A 147 -11.58 -3.42 -16.32
C THR A 147 -12.29 -3.17 -15.01
N ASP A 148 -13.61 -2.96 -15.06
CA ASP A 148 -14.43 -2.81 -13.86
C ASP A 148 -14.40 -4.05 -12.95
N ASP A 149 -14.10 -5.24 -13.50
CA ASP A 149 -13.96 -6.48 -12.73
C ASP A 149 -12.72 -6.50 -11.82
N ASP A 150 -11.74 -5.62 -12.08
CA ASP A 150 -10.55 -5.48 -11.22
C ASP A 150 -10.81 -4.59 -9.99
N LEU A 151 -11.94 -3.88 -9.96
CA LEU A 151 -12.30 -3.00 -8.88
C LEU A 151 -12.80 -3.81 -7.68
N HIS A 152 -11.96 -3.88 -6.65
CA HIS A 152 -12.35 -4.40 -5.35
C HIS A 152 -13.05 -3.31 -4.54
N ASN A 153 -14.37 -3.46 -4.36
CA ASN A 153 -15.17 -2.52 -3.58
C ASN A 153 -14.74 -2.47 -2.11
N VAL A 154 -14.86 -1.30 -1.50
CA VAL A 154 -14.63 -1.10 -0.05
C VAL A 154 -15.82 -1.69 0.71
N ASN A 155 -15.80 -3.01 0.94
CA ASN A 155 -16.81 -3.71 1.73
C ASN A 155 -16.34 -3.89 3.18
N PHE A 156 -15.96 -2.79 3.83
CA PHE A 156 -15.71 -2.79 5.27
C PHE A 156 -17.06 -2.88 5.97
N ILE A 157 -17.60 -4.09 6.12
CA ILE A 157 -18.88 -4.34 6.79
C ILE A 157 -18.84 -3.63 8.14
N ILE A 158 -19.75 -2.70 8.42
CA ILE A 158 -19.95 -2.22 9.77
C ILE A 158 -20.54 -3.41 10.53
N LEU A 159 -19.70 -4.14 11.27
CA LEU A 159 -20.19 -5.04 12.28
C LEU A 159 -20.61 -4.11 13.42
N ASP A 160 -21.87 -3.67 13.37
CA ASP A 160 -22.55 -3.17 14.56
C ASP A 160 -22.52 -4.32 15.56
N TYR A 161 -21.59 -4.26 16.51
CA TYR A 161 -21.66 -5.15 17.66
C TYR A 161 -22.89 -4.72 18.46
N LEU A 162 -23.93 -5.55 18.37
CA LEU A 162 -25.06 -5.61 19.31
C LEU A 162 -24.57 -5.78 20.75
#